data_AF-A0A385TTV4-F1
#
_entry.id   AF-A0A385TTV4-F1
#
_cell.length_a   1.000
_cell.length_b   1.000
_cell.length_c   1.000
_cell.angle_alpha   90.00
_cell.angle_beta   90.00
_cell.angle_gamma   90.00
#
_symmetry.space_group_name_H-M   'P 1'
#
loop_
_entity.id
_entity.type
_entity.pdbx_description
1 polymer ?
#
loop_
_entity_poly.entity_id
_entity_poly.type
_entity_poly.pdbx_seq_one_letter_code
_entity_poly.pdbx_strand_id
1 'polypeptide(L)'
;MDNLPDGCISLLEPEDIADEMMWTGDADELLSALIDVGFIDEIDEELFIHDWHDYIGKLVDKRRTDAERKRKSRKTTKRSPDDVQRTSSGQSEDDPRDGAGNSTVQYSTVPKEDITTDKFARIEKAYATIHKTMGLKPIDWPIVNKLLEKGITADLIIEVMEEKHAKKIQEGGTVNGFSFYTNAINERFNQGQRNEGRLDFLNDL
;
A
#
# COMPACT_ATOMS: atom_id res chain seq x y z
N MET A 1 -0.09 -5.11 22.63
CA MET A 1 0.65 -5.33 21.37
C MET A 1 0.91 -3.99 20.72
N ASP A 2 2.17 -3.58 20.64
CA ASP A 2 2.57 -2.45 19.81
C ASP A 2 2.49 -2.87 18.33
N ASN A 3 2.02 -1.95 17.48
CA ASN A 3 1.76 -2.18 16.06
C ASN A 3 2.96 -2.84 15.36
N LEU A 4 2.73 -3.97 14.68
CA LEU A 4 3.71 -4.64 13.81
C LEU A 4 4.15 -3.68 12.71
N PRO A 5 5.33 -3.04 12.78
CA PRO A 5 5.67 -1.95 11.87
C PRO A 5 5.93 -2.44 10.43
N ASP A 6 6.32 -3.69 10.31
CA ASP A 6 6.65 -4.43 9.08
C ASP A 6 5.58 -5.46 8.69
N GLY A 7 4.61 -5.74 9.57
CA GLY A 7 3.52 -6.69 9.29
C GLY A 7 3.93 -8.14 9.43
N CYS A 8 5.11 -8.39 9.98
CA CYS A 8 5.61 -9.72 10.28
C CYS A 8 4.85 -10.29 11.49
N ILE A 9 4.22 -11.43 11.32
CA ILE A 9 3.53 -12.18 12.38
C ILE A 9 4.23 -13.50 12.70
N SER A 10 5.45 -13.72 12.20
CA SER A 10 6.24 -14.94 12.45
C SER A 10 6.53 -15.21 13.93
N LEU A 11 6.37 -14.20 14.79
CA LEU A 11 6.51 -14.33 16.24
C LEU A 11 5.25 -14.82 16.94
N LEU A 12 4.11 -14.89 16.24
CA LEU A 12 2.86 -15.40 16.77
C LEU A 12 2.73 -16.87 16.45
N GLU A 13 2.39 -17.66 17.46
CA GLU A 13 2.03 -19.06 17.26
C GLU A 13 0.61 -19.12 16.63
N PRO A 14 0.27 -20.18 15.86
CA PRO A 14 -1.07 -20.34 15.31
C PRO A 14 -2.18 -20.18 16.37
N GLU A 15 -1.93 -20.65 17.59
CA GLU A 15 -2.82 -20.53 18.73
C GLU A 15 -3.07 -19.07 19.15
N ASP A 16 -2.05 -18.21 19.13
CA ASP A 16 -2.20 -16.79 19.42
C ASP A 16 -3.10 -16.10 18.38
N ILE A 17 -2.95 -16.50 17.12
CA ILE A 17 -3.78 -16.00 16.00
C ILE A 17 -5.22 -16.46 16.17
N ALA A 18 -5.44 -17.73 16.49
CA ALA A 18 -6.77 -18.28 16.74
C ALA A 18 -7.47 -17.60 17.91
N ASP A 19 -6.76 -17.37 19.02
CA ASP A 19 -7.28 -16.69 20.21
C ASP A 19 -7.66 -15.23 19.92
N GLU A 20 -6.81 -14.48 19.22
CA GLU A 20 -7.10 -13.09 18.84
C GLU A 20 -8.30 -12.99 17.88
N MET A 21 -8.47 -14.00 17.02
CA MET A 21 -9.63 -14.15 16.13
C MET A 21 -10.86 -14.76 16.81
N MET A 22 -10.75 -15.14 18.08
CA MET A 22 -11.78 -15.86 18.84
C MET A 22 -12.26 -17.14 18.13
N TRP A 23 -11.35 -17.81 17.42
CA TRP A 23 -11.61 -19.07 16.74
C TRP A 23 -11.43 -20.25 17.69
N THR A 24 -12.42 -21.13 17.75
CA THR A 24 -12.43 -22.28 18.67
C THR A 24 -12.07 -23.62 18.00
N GLY A 25 -11.69 -23.59 16.72
CA GLY A 25 -11.33 -24.79 15.95
C GLY A 25 -9.83 -25.07 16.04
N ASP A 26 -9.33 -25.87 15.09
CA ASP A 26 -7.89 -26.11 14.96
C ASP A 26 -7.17 -24.84 14.46
N ALA A 27 -6.09 -24.48 15.14
CA ALA A 27 -5.33 -23.26 14.89
C ALA A 27 -4.50 -23.38 13.61
N ASP A 28 -3.93 -24.55 13.34
CA ASP A 28 -3.19 -24.84 12.11
C ASP A 28 -4.11 -24.81 10.87
N GLU A 29 -5.35 -25.28 11.01
CA GLU A 29 -6.36 -25.22 9.95
C GLU A 29 -6.74 -23.77 9.64
N LEU A 30 -6.90 -22.92 10.66
CA LEU A 30 -7.15 -21.50 10.49
C LEU A 30 -5.98 -20.80 9.77
N LEU A 31 -4.75 -21.02 10.24
CA LEU A 31 -3.57 -20.39 9.66
C LEU A 31 -3.40 -20.81 8.19
N SER A 32 -3.54 -22.11 7.90
CA SER A 32 -3.48 -22.63 6.53
C SER A 32 -4.57 -22.00 5.65
N ALA A 33 -5.79 -21.88 6.17
CA ALA A 33 -6.88 -21.23 5.44
C ALA A 33 -6.59 -19.74 5.16
N LEU A 34 -5.99 -19.02 6.12
CA LEU A 34 -5.61 -17.62 5.96
C LEU A 34 -4.50 -17.42 4.92
N ILE A 35 -3.56 -18.36 4.83
CA ILE A 35 -2.55 -18.39 3.78
C ILE A 35 -3.20 -18.68 2.42
N ASP A 36 -4.06 -19.71 2.35
CA ASP A 36 -4.71 -20.15 1.12
C ASP A 36 -5.59 -19.07 0.48
N VAL A 37 -6.33 -18.31 1.31
CA VAL A 37 -7.17 -17.21 0.83
C VAL A 37 -6.40 -15.90 0.62
N GLY A 38 -5.11 -15.86 0.96
CA GLY A 38 -4.22 -14.72 0.76
C GLY A 38 -4.38 -13.58 1.76
N PHE A 39 -4.82 -13.86 3.00
CA PHE A 39 -4.72 -12.88 4.09
C PHE A 39 -3.32 -12.85 4.72
N ILE A 40 -2.59 -13.96 4.65
CA ILE A 40 -1.21 -14.10 5.12
C ILE A 40 -0.36 -14.60 3.96
N ASP A 41 0.80 -14.01 3.78
CA ASP A 41 1.82 -14.47 2.83
C ASP A 41 2.97 -15.15 3.58
N GLU A 42 3.39 -16.32 3.09
CA GLU A 42 4.60 -17.00 3.56
C GLU A 42 5.77 -16.65 2.62
N ILE A 43 6.80 -15.98 3.16
CA ILE A 43 7.99 -15.52 2.43
C ILE A 43 9.22 -15.85 3.27
N ASP A 44 10.16 -16.63 2.73
CA ASP A 44 11.42 -16.99 3.40
C ASP A 44 11.23 -17.60 4.80
N GLU A 45 10.23 -18.49 4.96
CA GLU A 45 9.83 -19.11 6.25
C GLU A 45 9.25 -18.13 7.28
N GLU A 46 8.95 -16.89 6.86
CA GLU A 46 8.30 -15.86 7.67
C GLU A 46 6.87 -15.58 7.17
N LEU A 47 5.98 -15.23 8.09
CA LEU A 47 4.57 -14.95 7.84
C LEU A 47 4.33 -13.44 7.88
N PHE A 48 3.70 -12.91 6.83
CA PHE A 48 3.38 -11.49 6.71
C PHE A 48 1.90 -11.28 6.44
N ILE A 49 1.31 -10.23 7.01
CA ILE A 49 -0.04 -9.82 6.67
C ILE A 49 -0.06 -9.25 5.25
N HIS A 50 -0.93 -9.78 4.40
CA HIS A 50 -1.12 -9.30 3.03
C HIS A 50 -1.52 -7.82 3.02
N ASP A 51 -0.94 -7.04 2.11
CA ASP A 51 -1.19 -5.60 1.93
C ASP A 51 -0.94 -4.71 3.17
N TRP A 52 -0.20 -5.21 4.16
CA TRP A 52 0.02 -4.47 5.41
C TRP A 52 0.63 -3.08 5.20
N HIS A 53 1.63 -2.97 4.32
CA HIS A 53 2.28 -1.70 4.01
C HIS A 53 1.37 -0.72 3.28
N ASP A 54 0.40 -1.20 2.50
CA ASP A 54 -0.55 -0.36 1.78
C ASP A 54 -1.64 0.21 2.71
N TYR A 55 -2.01 -0.57 3.73
CA TYR A 55 -2.89 -0.10 4.79
C TYR A 55 -2.17 0.85 5.77
N ILE A 56 -0.98 0.47 6.24
CA ILE A 56 -0.20 1.26 7.21
C ILE A 56 0.42 2.50 6.57
N GLY A 57 0.85 2.46 5.31
CA GLY A 57 1.38 3.62 4.59
C GLY A 57 0.37 4.78 4.57
N LYS A 58 -0.89 4.49 4.22
CA LYS A 58 -2.00 5.45 4.28
C LYS A 58 -2.20 6.00 5.70
N LEU A 59 -2.07 5.16 6.73
CA LEU A 59 -2.20 5.58 8.13
C LEU A 59 -1.01 6.42 8.62
N VAL A 60 0.21 6.08 8.22
CA VAL A 60 1.44 6.81 8.56
C VAL A 60 1.44 8.18 7.90
N ASP A 61 1.07 8.28 6.63
CA ASP A 61 0.95 9.56 5.93
C ASP A 61 -0.20 10.41 6.47
N LYS A 62 -1.31 9.78 6.87
CA LYS A 62 -2.38 10.48 7.59
C LYS A 62 -1.91 11.02 8.95
N ARG A 63 -1.16 10.23 9.72
CA ARG A 63 -0.56 10.70 11.00
C ARG A 63 0.44 11.83 10.75
N ARG A 64 1.26 11.74 9.71
CA ARG A 64 2.22 12.80 9.33
C ARG A 64 1.50 14.09 8.96
N THR A 65 0.48 14.02 8.12
CA THR A 65 -0.32 15.18 7.70
C THR A 65 -1.10 15.78 8.87
N ASP A 66 -1.66 14.98 9.78
CA ASP A 66 -2.31 15.47 10.99
C ASP A 66 -1.31 16.09 11.99
N ALA A 67 -0.12 15.51 12.13
CA ALA A 67 0.95 16.07 12.94
C ALA A 67 1.40 17.43 12.38
N GLU A 68 1.53 17.57 11.07
CA GLU A 68 1.84 18.84 10.41
C GLU A 68 0.72 19.87 10.56
N ARG A 69 -0.55 19.45 10.42
CA ARG A 69 -1.70 20.33 10.66
C ARG A 69 -1.71 20.85 12.10
N LYS A 70 -1.51 19.97 13.09
CA LYS A 70 -1.37 20.36 14.51
C LYS A 70 -0.15 21.25 14.75
N ARG A 71 0.96 21.01 14.07
CA ARG A 71 2.16 21.87 14.16
C ARG A 71 1.88 23.27 13.59
N LYS A 72 1.17 23.35 12.46
CA LYS A 72 0.74 24.62 11.84
C LYS A 72 -0.24 25.37 12.74
N SER A 73 -1.26 24.70 13.30
CA SER A 73 -2.22 25.35 14.21
C SER A 73 -1.56 25.89 15.48
N ARG A 74 -0.62 25.13 16.09
CA ARG A 74 0.18 25.62 17.23
C ARG A 74 1.06 26.82 16.87
N LYS A 75 1.53 26.92 15.63
CA LYS A 75 2.33 28.05 15.14
C LYS A 75 1.46 29.29 14.88
N THR A 76 0.21 29.13 14.47
CA THR A 76 -0.74 30.23 14.25
C THR A 76 -1.36 30.76 15.54
N THR A 77 -1.59 29.91 16.54
CA THR A 77 -2.10 30.31 17.87
C THR A 77 -1.05 31.05 18.73
N LYS A 78 0.22 31.09 18.30
CA LYS A 78 1.25 31.94 18.92
C LYS A 78 1.09 33.44 18.63
N ARG A 79 0.10 33.84 17.82
CA ARG A 79 -0.41 35.21 17.81
C ARG A 79 -1.60 35.27 18.77
N SER A 80 -1.37 35.86 19.94
CA SER A 80 -2.36 36.03 21.00
C SER A 80 -3.70 36.55 20.45
N PRO A 81 -4.83 35.92 20.77
CA PRO A 81 -6.10 36.62 20.78
C PRO A 81 -6.06 37.59 21.98
N ASP A 82 -6.16 38.89 21.71
CA ASP A 82 -6.09 39.96 22.72
C ASP A 82 -7.36 40.06 23.60
N ASP A 83 -8.34 39.16 23.43
CA ASP A 83 -9.65 39.26 24.06
C ASP A 83 -10.23 37.88 24.46
N VAL A 84 -9.48 37.08 25.22
CA VAL A 84 -10.11 36.00 25.99
C VAL A 84 -10.39 36.53 27.37
N GLN A 85 -11.62 37.00 27.57
CA GLN A 85 -12.15 37.35 28.89
C GLN A 85 -11.85 36.22 29.87
N ARG A 86 -11.03 36.57 30.87
CA ARG A 86 -10.71 35.74 32.02
C ARG A 86 -11.97 35.55 32.87
N THR A 87 -12.75 34.51 32.63
CA THR A 87 -13.76 34.07 33.61
C THR A 87 -13.06 33.33 34.73
N SER A 88 -13.18 33.89 35.92
CA SER A 88 -12.48 33.54 37.14
C SER A 88 -13.07 32.34 37.89
N SER A 89 -12.19 31.75 38.70
CA SER A 89 -12.42 31.14 40.03
C SER A 89 -13.22 29.83 40.13
N GLY A 90 -12.48 28.73 40.27
CA GLY A 90 -12.97 27.44 40.77
C GLY A 90 -11.85 26.39 40.77
N GLN A 91 -10.84 26.54 41.64
CA GLN A 91 -9.92 25.45 41.96
C GLN A 91 -10.64 24.45 42.87
N SER A 92 -10.75 23.21 42.43
CA SER A 92 -10.84 22.05 43.32
C SER A 92 -9.88 20.99 42.79
N GLU A 93 -8.94 20.61 43.65
CA GLU A 93 -7.94 19.58 43.44
C GLU A 93 -8.59 18.18 43.41
N ASP A 94 -7.88 17.24 42.77
CA ASP A 94 -8.01 15.78 42.83
C ASP A 94 -9.09 15.08 42.00
N ASP A 95 -8.71 14.62 40.79
CA ASP A 95 -8.97 13.24 40.32
C ASP A 95 -8.09 12.91 39.07
N PRO A 96 -7.08 12.01 39.15
CA PRO A 96 -6.40 11.51 37.97
C PRO A 96 -7.20 10.32 37.43
N ARG A 97 -8.29 10.61 36.72
CA ARG A 97 -8.93 9.62 35.85
C ARG A 97 -8.60 9.97 34.41
N ASP A 98 -7.52 9.37 33.92
CA ASP A 98 -7.26 9.17 32.50
C ASP A 98 -8.41 8.36 31.90
N GLY A 99 -9.50 9.07 31.55
CA GLY A 99 -10.54 8.56 30.68
C GLY A 99 -9.99 8.49 29.27
N ALA A 100 -9.26 7.41 28.97
CA ALA A 100 -8.97 6.97 27.61
C ALA A 100 -10.32 6.70 26.92
N GLY A 101 -10.90 7.76 26.35
CA GLY A 101 -12.08 7.67 25.51
C GLY A 101 -11.75 6.73 24.35
N ASN A 102 -12.42 5.59 24.34
CA ASN A 102 -12.38 4.60 23.27
C ASN A 102 -12.81 5.31 21.97
N SER A 103 -11.86 5.82 21.21
CA SER A 103 -12.10 6.55 19.97
C SER A 103 -12.27 5.52 18.87
N THR A 104 -13.47 4.97 18.74
CA THR A 104 -13.86 4.25 17.52
C THR A 104 -13.92 5.30 16.40
N VAL A 105 -12.78 5.51 15.74
CA VAL A 105 -12.67 6.44 14.61
C VAL A 105 -13.51 5.87 13.47
N GLN A 106 -14.68 6.45 13.24
CA GLN A 106 -15.48 6.21 12.05
C GLN A 106 -14.72 6.72 10.82
N TYR A 107 -14.32 5.82 9.93
CA TYR A 107 -13.62 6.16 8.69
C TYR A 107 -14.62 6.70 7.65
N SER A 108 -14.69 8.03 7.51
CA SER A 108 -15.27 8.66 6.33
C SER A 108 -14.17 8.84 5.28
N THR A 109 -14.26 8.11 4.17
CA THR A 109 -13.38 8.23 3.00
C THR A 109 -13.77 9.46 2.19
N VAL A 110 -12.96 10.51 2.27
CA VAL A 110 -12.90 11.52 1.20
C VAL A 110 -11.74 11.12 0.30
N PRO A 111 -11.97 10.82 -0.99
CA PRO A 111 -10.89 10.48 -1.92
C PRO A 111 -9.96 11.68 -2.09
N LYS A 112 -8.66 11.49 -1.89
CA LYS A 112 -7.63 12.35 -2.48
C LYS A 112 -7.14 11.66 -3.74
N GLU A 113 -7.18 12.40 -4.84
CA GLU A 113 -6.76 11.94 -6.17
C GLU A 113 -5.24 11.88 -6.24
N ASP A 114 -4.64 10.84 -5.65
CA ASP A 114 -3.21 10.56 -5.84
C ASP A 114 -3.04 9.83 -7.18
N ILE A 115 -2.53 10.56 -8.18
CA ILE A 115 -2.36 10.10 -9.58
C ILE A 115 -1.50 8.82 -9.66
N THR A 116 -0.57 8.63 -8.72
CA THR A 116 0.24 7.41 -8.59
C THR A 116 -0.59 6.22 -8.14
N THR A 117 -1.50 6.41 -7.20
CA THR A 117 -2.43 5.38 -6.72
C THR A 117 -3.39 4.96 -7.83
N ASP A 118 -3.85 5.89 -8.67
CA ASP A 118 -4.68 5.57 -9.83
C ASP A 118 -3.93 4.72 -10.87
N LYS A 119 -2.70 5.12 -11.24
CA LYS A 119 -1.85 4.36 -12.18
C LYS A 119 -1.56 2.94 -11.69
N PHE A 120 -1.22 2.81 -10.40
CA PHE A 120 -0.93 1.53 -9.78
C PHE A 120 -2.17 0.62 -9.77
N ALA A 121 -3.32 1.15 -9.33
CA ALA A 121 -4.58 0.41 -9.28
C ALA A 121 -5.01 -0.11 -10.66
N ARG A 122 -4.74 0.66 -11.74
CA ARG A 122 -4.99 0.21 -13.11
C ARG A 122 -4.13 -1.01 -13.50
N ILE A 123 -2.85 -0.99 -13.16
CA ILE A 123 -1.90 -2.10 -13.44
C ILE A 123 -2.29 -3.33 -12.63
N GLU A 124 -2.56 -3.15 -11.34
CA GLU A 124 -2.98 -4.21 -10.44
C GLU A 124 -4.26 -4.90 -10.92
N LYS A 125 -5.28 -4.11 -11.29
CA LYS A 125 -6.54 -4.65 -11.81
C LYS A 125 -6.34 -5.47 -13.09
N ALA A 126 -5.47 -4.99 -14.00
CA ALA A 126 -5.14 -5.72 -15.21
C ALA A 126 -4.42 -7.03 -14.88
N TYR A 127 -3.44 -7.00 -13.97
CA TYR A 127 -2.71 -8.18 -13.53
C TYR A 127 -3.64 -9.22 -12.90
N ALA A 128 -4.50 -8.80 -11.97
CA ALA A 128 -5.52 -9.64 -11.33
C ALA A 128 -6.42 -10.34 -12.36
N THR A 129 -6.83 -9.60 -13.40
CA THR A 129 -7.66 -10.15 -14.49
C THR A 129 -6.93 -11.23 -15.30
N ILE A 130 -5.66 -10.99 -15.62
CA ILE A 130 -4.82 -11.86 -16.43
C ILE A 130 -4.45 -13.14 -15.69
N HIS A 131 -4.05 -13.01 -14.43
CA HIS A 131 -3.55 -14.11 -13.60
C HIS A 131 -4.65 -14.78 -12.77
N LYS A 132 -5.86 -14.24 -12.77
CA LYS A 132 -7.00 -14.68 -11.93
C LYS A 132 -6.65 -14.68 -10.43
N THR A 133 -5.92 -13.65 -10.01
CA THR A 133 -5.52 -13.41 -8.61
C THR A 133 -6.28 -12.21 -8.05
N MET A 134 -6.28 -12.05 -6.73
CA MET A 134 -6.95 -10.91 -6.07
C MET A 134 -6.28 -9.56 -6.38
N GLY A 135 -4.99 -9.59 -6.68
CA GLY A 135 -4.18 -8.41 -6.94
C GLY A 135 -2.79 -8.79 -7.45
N LEU A 136 -1.94 -7.77 -7.52
CA LEU A 136 -0.51 -7.93 -7.77
C LEU A 136 0.14 -8.56 -6.53
N LYS A 137 1.09 -9.47 -6.69
CA LYS A 137 1.75 -10.10 -5.55
C LYS A 137 2.65 -9.08 -4.84
N PRO A 138 2.81 -9.11 -3.50
CA PRO A 138 3.65 -8.15 -2.77
C PRO A 138 5.09 -8.09 -3.27
N ILE A 139 5.66 -9.23 -3.67
CA ILE A 139 7.02 -9.30 -4.24
C ILE A 139 7.16 -8.50 -5.55
N ASP A 140 6.06 -8.28 -6.26
CA ASP A 140 6.00 -7.57 -7.53
C ASP A 140 5.70 -6.07 -7.36
N TRP A 141 5.23 -5.62 -6.18
CA TRP A 141 4.90 -4.21 -5.93
C TRP A 141 6.09 -3.26 -6.05
N PRO A 142 7.28 -3.55 -5.46
CA PRO A 142 8.45 -2.71 -5.63
C PRO A 142 8.90 -2.63 -7.09
N ILE A 143 8.65 -3.69 -7.87
CA ILE A 143 8.98 -3.74 -9.29
C ILE A 143 8.11 -2.75 -10.06
N VAL A 144 6.79 -2.78 -9.86
CA VAL A 144 5.86 -1.86 -10.52
C VAL A 144 6.09 -0.42 -10.12
N ASN A 145 6.29 -0.15 -8.82
CA ASN A 145 6.60 1.20 -8.34
C ASN A 145 7.89 1.74 -8.98
N LYS A 146 8.94 0.92 -9.06
CA LYS A 146 10.20 1.30 -9.72
C LYS A 146 10.03 1.56 -11.21
N LEU A 147 9.11 0.87 -11.90
CA LEU A 147 8.81 1.13 -13.31
C LEU A 147 8.07 2.47 -13.48
N LEU A 148 7.08 2.75 -12.62
CA LEU A 148 6.35 4.01 -12.62
C LEU A 148 7.25 5.20 -12.28
N GLU A 149 8.16 5.06 -11.30
CA GLU A 149 9.16 6.07 -10.94
C GLU A 149 10.14 6.38 -12.09
N LYS A 150 10.47 5.38 -12.91
CA LYS A 150 11.26 5.56 -14.14
C LYS A 150 10.52 6.33 -15.23
N GLY A 151 9.26 6.69 -15.02
CA GLY A 151 8.42 7.39 -16.00
C GLY A 151 7.74 6.47 -17.02
N ILE A 152 7.78 5.15 -16.80
CA ILE A 152 7.06 4.20 -17.64
C ILE A 152 5.57 4.37 -17.39
N THR A 153 4.78 4.50 -18.46
CA THR A 153 3.33 4.70 -18.35
C THR A 153 2.64 3.39 -17.97
N ALA A 154 1.55 3.50 -17.19
CA ALA A 154 0.73 2.36 -16.82
C ALA A 154 0.18 1.62 -18.06
N ASP A 155 -0.21 2.37 -19.09
CA ASP A 155 -0.72 1.81 -20.34
C ASP A 155 0.32 0.92 -21.05
N LEU A 156 1.59 1.34 -21.11
CA LEU A 156 2.66 0.53 -21.71
C LEU A 156 2.93 -0.75 -20.91
N ILE A 157 2.88 -0.66 -19.58
CA ILE A 157 3.04 -1.83 -18.70
C ILE A 157 1.93 -2.85 -18.96
N ILE A 158 0.68 -2.39 -19.01
CA ILE A 158 -0.49 -3.24 -19.25
C ILE A 158 -0.42 -3.88 -20.64
N GLU A 159 -0.09 -3.11 -21.68
CA GLU A 159 0.03 -3.61 -23.05
C GLU A 159 1.06 -4.74 -23.16
N VAL A 160 2.25 -4.53 -22.60
CA VAL A 160 3.32 -5.55 -22.64
C VAL A 160 2.93 -6.79 -21.86
N MET A 161 2.26 -6.62 -20.71
CA MET A 161 1.79 -7.72 -19.88
C MET A 161 0.76 -8.57 -20.62
N GLU A 162 -0.25 -7.96 -21.24
CA GLU A 162 -1.28 -8.66 -22.02
C GLU A 162 -0.67 -9.41 -23.20
N GLU A 163 0.20 -8.77 -23.99
CA GLU A 163 0.82 -9.40 -25.16
C GLU A 163 1.69 -10.59 -24.77
N LYS A 164 2.57 -10.41 -23.78
CA LYS A 164 3.52 -11.46 -23.37
C LYS A 164 2.80 -12.62 -22.70
N HIS A 165 1.77 -12.34 -21.90
CA HIS A 165 0.96 -13.38 -21.29
C HIS A 165 0.20 -14.19 -22.33
N ALA A 166 -0.48 -13.51 -23.27
CA ALA A 166 -1.21 -14.17 -24.36
C ALA A 166 -0.28 -15.06 -25.20
N LYS A 167 0.92 -14.57 -25.51
CA LYS A 167 1.94 -15.36 -26.22
C LYS A 167 2.37 -16.59 -25.41
N LYS A 168 2.58 -16.45 -24.10
CA LYS A 168 3.00 -17.56 -23.26
C LYS A 168 1.92 -18.64 -23.13
N ILE A 169 0.65 -18.25 -23.05
CA ILE A 169 -0.49 -19.19 -23.09
C ILE A 169 -0.55 -19.93 -24.43
N GLN A 170 -0.33 -19.24 -25.55
CA GLN A 170 -0.28 -19.89 -26.87
C GLN A 170 0.85 -20.91 -26.98
N GLU A 171 1.98 -20.66 -26.32
CA GLU A 171 3.11 -21.59 -26.20
C GLU A 171 2.85 -22.74 -25.19
N GLY A 172 1.68 -22.79 -24.55
CA GLY A 172 1.31 -23.80 -23.56
C GLY A 172 2.00 -23.63 -22.19
N GLY A 173 2.57 -22.46 -21.92
CA GLY A 173 3.21 -22.14 -20.65
C GLY A 173 2.32 -21.34 -19.69
N THR A 174 2.72 -21.31 -18.42
CA THR A 174 2.08 -20.50 -17.37
C THR A 174 3.04 -19.41 -16.90
N VAL A 175 2.49 -18.25 -16.53
CA VAL A 175 3.25 -17.15 -15.91
C VAL A 175 2.83 -16.99 -14.46
N ASN A 176 3.78 -17.07 -13.53
CA ASN A 176 3.51 -17.11 -12.09
C ASN A 176 3.67 -15.76 -11.36
N GLY A 177 4.23 -14.74 -12.02
CA GLY A 177 4.57 -13.48 -11.37
C GLY A 177 4.83 -12.36 -12.36
N PHE A 178 4.77 -11.12 -11.89
CA PHE A 178 4.97 -9.94 -12.71
C PHE A 178 6.41 -9.79 -13.20
N SER A 179 7.38 -10.30 -12.43
CA SER A 179 8.81 -10.29 -12.79
C SER A 179 9.11 -10.78 -14.21
N PHE A 180 8.29 -11.68 -14.77
CA PHE A 180 8.37 -12.17 -16.14
C PHE A 180 8.29 -11.05 -17.20
N TYR A 181 7.52 -9.99 -16.95
CA TYR A 181 7.30 -8.89 -17.89
C TYR A 181 8.38 -7.81 -17.83
N THR A 182 9.10 -7.71 -16.71
CA THR A 182 10.01 -6.59 -16.40
C THR A 182 11.01 -6.28 -17.51
N ASN A 183 11.69 -7.30 -18.04
CA ASN A 183 12.69 -7.09 -19.09
C ASN A 183 12.05 -6.57 -20.38
N ALA A 184 10.92 -7.14 -20.78
CA ALA A 184 10.20 -6.71 -21.98
C ALA A 184 9.66 -5.28 -21.86
N ILE A 185 9.17 -4.90 -20.68
CA ILE A 185 8.70 -3.53 -20.39
C ILE A 185 9.87 -2.54 -20.54
N ASN A 186 11.01 -2.82 -19.90
CA ASN A 186 12.18 -1.94 -20.00
C ASN A 186 12.72 -1.86 -21.44
N GLU A 187 12.73 -2.97 -22.19
CA GLU A 187 13.16 -2.98 -23.59
C GLU A 187 12.27 -2.08 -24.47
N ARG A 188 10.94 -2.21 -24.37
CA ARG A 188 10.02 -1.37 -25.15
C ARG A 188 10.13 0.10 -24.80
N PHE A 189 10.25 0.42 -23.52
CA PHE A 189 10.44 1.78 -23.07
C PHE A 189 11.73 2.41 -23.66
N ASN A 190 12.85 1.68 -23.60
CA ASN A 190 14.13 2.13 -24.16
C ASN A 190 14.11 2.26 -25.69
N GLN A 191 13.35 1.42 -26.40
CA GLN A 191 13.19 1.53 -27.85
C GLN A 191 12.37 2.77 -28.26
N GLY A 192 11.32 3.10 -27.50
CA GLY A 192 10.54 4.32 -27.70
C GLY A 192 11.40 5.59 -27.56
N GLN A 193 12.19 5.68 -26.49
CA GLN A 193 13.10 6.80 -26.24
C GLN A 193 14.18 6.97 -27.33
N ARG A 194 14.69 5.85 -27.88
CA ARG A 194 15.65 5.88 -28.99
C ARG A 194 15.06 6.35 -30.32
N ASN A 195 13.77 6.05 -30.57
CA ASN A 195 13.08 6.49 -31.78
C ASN A 195 12.67 7.96 -31.71
N GLU A 196 12.30 8.46 -30.53
CA GLU A 196 12.05 9.89 -30.31
C GLU A 196 13.33 10.71 -30.54
N GLY A 197 14.45 10.33 -29.91
CA GLY A 197 15.73 11.03 -30.13
C GLY A 197 16.26 10.93 -31.57
N ARG A 198 15.85 9.93 -32.36
CA ARG A 198 16.24 9.81 -33.79
C ARG A 198 15.41 10.74 -34.70
N LEU A 199 14.19 11.09 -34.31
CA LEU A 199 13.36 12.05 -35.05
C LEU A 199 13.81 13.50 -34.78
N ASP A 200 14.32 13.79 -33.60
CA ASP A 200 14.85 15.11 -33.26
C ASP A 200 16.10 15.47 -34.10
N PHE A 201 16.95 14.49 -34.41
CA PHE A 201 18.14 14.67 -35.27
C PHE A 201 17.82 14.97 -36.74
N LEU A 202 16.61 14.67 -37.22
CA LEU A 202 16.22 14.91 -38.62
C LEU A 202 15.46 16.23 -38.82
N ASN A 203 15.06 16.90 -37.73
CA ASN A 203 14.41 18.21 -37.78
C ASN A 203 15.40 19.38 -37.66
N ASP A 204 16.69 19.10 -37.48
CA ASP A 204 17.76 20.09 -37.30
C ASP A 204 18.76 20.14 -38.47
N LEU A 205 18.36 19.62 -39.65
CA LEU A 205 19.13 19.67 -40.91
C LEU A 205 18.39 20.44 -42.02
#